data_AF-K9CUX1-F1
#
_entry.id   AF-K9CUX1-F1
#
_cell.length_a   1.000
_cell.length_b   1.000
_cell.length_c   1.000
_cell.angle_alpha   90.00
_cell.angle_beta   90.00
_cell.angle_gamma   90.00
#
_symmetry.space_group_name_H-M   'P 1'
#
loop_
_entity.id
_entity.type
_entity.pdbx_description
1 polymer ?
#
loop_
_entity_poly.entity_id
_entity_poly.type
_entity_poly.pdbx_seq_one_letter_code
_entity_poly.pdbx_strand_id
1 'polypeptide(L)' 'MTSDRLIDMMIARLVIAHGKSKHHWRKAIGPVRIYSRATHPHCNWAFTPSGTPGEISVIETLLDDLHLRHPLIDR' A
#
# COMPACT_ATOMS: atom_id res chain seq x y z
N MET A 1 -6.69 -4.16 -11.20
CA MET A 1 -5.73 -4.47 -10.12
C MET A 1 -6.57 -4.82 -8.90
N THR A 2 -6.37 -5.96 -8.23
CA THR A 2 -7.15 -6.33 -7.04
C THR A 2 -6.45 -5.89 -5.76
N SER A 3 -7.21 -5.78 -4.67
CA SER A 3 -6.71 -5.40 -3.36
C SER A 3 -5.61 -6.34 -2.83
N ASP A 4 -5.83 -7.65 -2.93
CA ASP A 4 -4.85 -8.66 -2.51
C ASP A 4 -3.55 -8.56 -3.31
N ARG A 5 -3.65 -8.36 -4.63
CA ARG A 5 -2.47 -8.22 -5.51
C ARG A 5 -1.69 -6.95 -5.19
N LEU A 6 -2.37 -5.87 -4.85
CA LEU A 6 -1.73 -4.62 -4.42
C LEU A 6 -0.96 -4.82 -3.10
N ILE A 7 -1.58 -5.47 -2.12
CA ILE A 7 -0.96 -5.78 -0.82
C ILE A 7 0.28 -6.66 -1.01
N ASP A 8 0.17 -7.72 -1.80
CA ASP A 8 1.30 -8.64 -2.03
C ASP A 8 2.44 -7.94 -2.78
N MET A 9 2.13 -7.07 -3.74
CA MET A 9 3.13 -6.27 -4.44
C MET A 9 3.83 -5.27 -3.52
N MET A 10 3.09 -4.58 -2.63
CA MET A 10 3.69 -3.69 -1.63
C MET A 10 4.66 -4.46 -0.73
N ILE A 11 4.21 -5.58 -0.16
CA ILE A 11 5.01 -6.38 0.76
C ILE A 11 6.25 -6.94 0.05
N ALA A 12 6.10 -7.48 -1.15
CA ALA A 12 7.23 -8.01 -1.91
C ALA A 12 8.30 -6.94 -2.14
N ARG A 13 7.91 -5.72 -2.54
CA ARG A 13 8.85 -4.63 -2.79
C ARG A 13 9.52 -4.12 -1.53
N LEU A 14 8.78 -3.99 -0.43
CA LEU A 14 9.34 -3.58 0.86
C LEU A 14 10.34 -4.61 1.39
N VAL A 15 10.03 -5.91 1.27
CA VAL A 15 10.97 -6.99 1.64
C VAL A 15 12.24 -6.93 0.80
N ILE A 16 12.11 -6.78 -0.53
CA ILE A 16 13.25 -6.75 -1.44
C ILE A 16 14.13 -5.51 -1.20
N ALA A 17 13.53 -4.33 -1.01
CA ALA A 17 14.27 -3.07 -0.91
C ALA A 17 14.80 -2.77 0.51
N HIS A 18 14.10 -3.22 1.56
CA HIS A 18 14.36 -2.81 2.95
C HIS A 18 14.50 -3.98 3.93
N GLY A 19 14.50 -5.23 3.46
CA GLY A 19 14.63 -6.42 4.29
C GLY A 19 13.40 -6.68 5.17
N LYS A 20 13.60 -7.25 6.37
CA LYS A 20 12.54 -7.66 7.31
C LYS A 20 11.59 -8.73 6.76
N SER A 21 10.73 -9.26 7.62
CA SER A 21 9.81 -10.33 7.25
C SER A 21 8.56 -9.80 6.53
N LYS A 22 7.93 -10.65 5.71
CA LYS A 22 6.61 -10.35 5.11
C LYS A 22 5.56 -10.00 6.18
N HIS A 23 5.61 -10.68 7.32
CA HIS A 23 4.70 -10.43 8.44
C HIS A 23 4.89 -9.03 9.01
N HIS A 24 6.14 -8.60 9.19
CA HIS A 24 6.48 -7.25 9.65
C HIS A 24 5.87 -6.19 8.74
N TRP A 25 6.10 -6.27 7.44
CA TRP A 25 5.58 -5.29 6.50
C TRP A 25 4.06 -5.33 6.36
N ARG A 26 3.44 -6.52 6.41
CA ARG A 26 1.97 -6.63 6.43
C ARG A 26 1.36 -5.91 7.63
N LYS A 27 1.99 -5.99 8.80
CA LYS A 27 1.58 -5.24 9.99
C LYS A 27 1.80 -3.73 9.81
N ALA A 28 2.96 -3.34 9.28
CA ALA A 28 3.32 -1.94 9.11
C ALA A 28 2.43 -1.20 8.10
N ILE A 29 2.11 -1.78 6.94
CA ILE A 29 1.25 -1.13 5.94
C ILE A 29 -0.22 -1.04 6.40
N GLY A 30 -0.66 -1.98 7.25
CA GLY A 30 -2.05 -2.05 7.72
C GLY A 30 -3.05 -2.52 6.66
N PRO A 31 -4.36 -2.48 6.97
CA PRO A 31 -5.40 -2.86 6.03
C PRO A 31 -5.56 -1.83 4.91
N VAL A 32 -5.86 -2.30 3.69
CA VAL A 32 -6.28 -1.43 2.59
C VAL A 32 -7.72 -0.98 2.80
N ARG A 33 -7.97 0.32 2.70
CA ARG A 33 -9.32 0.88 2.59
C ARG A 33 -9.63 1.11 1.13
N ILE A 34 -10.79 0.64 0.67
CA ILE A 34 -11.26 0.85 -0.69
C ILE A 34 -12.54 1.68 -0.63
N TYR A 35 -12.53 2.78 -1.36
CA TYR A 35 -13.61 3.74 -1.48
C TYR A 35 -14.43 3.48 -2.75
N SER A 36 -15.66 3.97 -2.75
CA SER A 36 -16.50 3.96 -3.97
C SER A 36 -15.90 4.88 -5.03
N ARG A 37 -15.87 4.42 -6.27
CA ARG A 37 -15.44 5.24 -7.42
C ARG A 37 -16.36 6.43 -7.68
N ALA A 38 -17.60 6.39 -7.18
CA ALA A 38 -18.54 7.51 -7.29
C ALA A 38 -18.10 8.73 -6.48
N THR A 39 -17.49 8.50 -5.30
CA THR A 39 -16.98 9.58 -4.44
C THR A 39 -15.48 9.80 -4.59
N HIS A 40 -14.76 8.80 -5.09
CA HIS A 40 -13.31 8.81 -5.26
C HIS A 40 -12.93 8.37 -6.69
N PRO A 41 -13.21 9.20 -7.71
CA PRO A 41 -13.04 8.81 -9.12
C PRO A 41 -11.56 8.75 -9.57
N HIS A 42 -10.66 9.40 -8.84
CA HIS A 42 -9.24 9.53 -9.21
C HIS A 42 -8.30 8.63 -8.42
N CYS A 43 -8.66 8.27 -7.19
CA CYS A 43 -7.91 7.30 -6.40
C CYS A 43 -8.88 6.67 -5.39
N ASN A 44 -9.17 5.39 -5.51
CA ASN A 44 -10.21 4.75 -4.72
C ASN A 44 -9.66 3.91 -3.56
N TRP A 45 -8.42 4.10 -3.15
CA TRP A 45 -7.86 3.32 -2.06
C TRP A 45 -6.75 4.04 -1.29
N ALA A 46 -6.59 3.65 -0.02
CA ALA A 46 -5.55 4.15 0.85
C ALA A 46 -5.12 3.08 1.85
N PHE A 47 -3.87 3.18 2.31
CA PHE A 47 -3.38 2.49 3.51
C PHE A 47 -3.23 3.49 4.66
N THR A 48 -3.12 2.98 5.89
CA THR A 48 -2.79 3.78 7.06
C THR A 48 -1.54 3.18 7.69
N PRO A 49 -0.35 3.56 7.23
CA PRO A 49 0.91 2.98 7.69
C PRO A 49 1.14 3.20 9.19
N SER A 50 1.88 2.29 9.80
CA SER A 50 2.30 2.33 11.19
C SER A 50 3.72 1.77 11.34
N GLY A 51 4.39 2.12 12.42
CA GLY A 51 5.77 1.72 12.68
C GLY A 51 6.64 2.90 13.10
N THR A 52 7.94 2.76 12.90
CA THR A 52 8.91 3.84 13.09
C THR A 52 8.75 4.91 11.99
N PRO A 53 9.20 6.15 12.22
CA PRO A 53 9.15 7.20 11.19
C PRO A 53 9.83 6.81 9.87
N GLY A 54 10.94 6.06 9.93
CA GLY A 54 11.62 5.57 8.73
C GLY A 54 10.81 4.53 7.95
N GLU A 55 10.08 3.65 8.65
CA GLU A 55 9.20 2.68 8.00
C GLU A 55 8.00 3.35 7.34
N ILE A 56 7.40 4.32 8.03
CA ILE A 56 6.28 5.11 7.50
C ILE A 56 6.74 5.83 6.22
N SER A 57 7.89 6.49 6.26
CA SER A 57 8.42 7.24 5.10
C SER A 57 8.65 6.35 3.87
N VAL A 58 9.23 5.15 4.02
CA VAL A 58 9.42 4.25 2.87
C VAL A 58 8.11 3.66 2.36
N ILE A 59 7.13 3.43 3.24
CA ILE A 59 5.79 2.98 2.84
C ILE A 59 5.09 4.09 2.05
N GLU A 60 5.07 5.32 2.56
CA GLU A 60 4.46 6.48 1.90
C GLU A 60 5.08 6.75 0.53
N THR A 61 6.41 6.69 0.42
CA THR A 61 7.11 6.83 -0.86
C THR A 61 6.66 5.78 -1.89
N LEU A 62 6.48 4.52 -1.45
CA LEU A 62 5.99 3.46 -2.33
C LEU A 62 4.49 3.62 -2.65
N LEU A 63 3.71 4.16 -1.71
CA LEU A 63 2.29 4.45 -1.93
C LEU A 63 2.12 5.48 -3.04
N ASP A 64 2.88 6.58 -3.01
CA ASP A 64 2.81 7.62 -4.04
C ASP A 64 3.06 7.03 -5.44
N ASP A 65 4.10 6.21 -5.60
CA ASP A 65 4.42 5.52 -6.86
C ASP A 65 3.32 4.51 -7.29
N LEU A 66 2.65 3.87 -6.33
CA LEU A 66 1.54 2.96 -6.62
C LEU A 66 0.23 3.70 -6.94
N HIS A 67 -0.03 4.85 -6.32
CA HIS A 67 -1.16 5.70 -6.65
C HIS A 67 -1.05 6.25 -8.08
N LEU A 68 0.15 6.58 -8.54
CA LEU A 68 0.37 7.02 -9.92
C LEU A 68 0.10 5.91 -10.95
N ARG A 69 0.46 4.66 -10.66
CA ARG A 69 0.33 3.54 -11.62
C ARG A 69 -0.99 2.78 -11.53
N HIS A 70 -1.56 2.69 -10.32
CA HIS A 70 -2.75 1.93 -10.03
C HIS A 70 -3.72 2.73 -9.15
N PRO A 71 -4.18 3.92 -9.61
CA PRO A 71 -5.06 4.76 -8.81
C PRO A 71 -6.40 4.10 -8.47
N LEU A 72 -6.86 3.22 -9.36
CA LEU A 72 -8.15 2.55 -9.23
C LEU A 72 -7.95 1.04 -9.14
N ILE A 73 -8.47 0.45 -8.05
CA ILE A 73 -8.44 -0.99 -7.79
C ILE A 73 -9.84 -1.53 -7.54
N ASP A 74 -9.98 -2.82 -7.78
CA ASP A 74 -11.16 -3.60 -7.44
C ASP A 74 -10.92 -4.37 -6.14
N ARG A 75 -12.01 -4.77 -5.49
CA ARG A 75 -11.96 -5.52 -4.25
C ARG A 75 -11.38 -6.91 -4.49
#